data_AF-A0A5F8A4E7-F1
#
_entry.id   AF-A0A5F8A4E7-F1
#
_cell.length_a   1.000
_cell.length_b   1.000
_cell.length_c   1.000
_cell.angle_alpha   90.00
_cell.angle_beta   90.00
_cell.angle_gamma   90.00
#
_symmetry.space_group_name_H-M   'P 1'
#
loop_
_entity.id
_entity.type
_entity.pdbx_description
1 polymer ?
#
loop_
_entity_poly.entity_id
_entity_poly.type
_entity_poly.pdbx_seq_one_letter_code
_entity_poly.pdbx_strand_id
1 'polypeptide(L)'
;MLAYHSSLTGPDTKLIGNMALLPIRSQFKGPAPRETKDTDIVDEAICYFKANVFFKTCEIKNEADRTLIYMTLYISECSKKLQKYNSKIQGRIKMKQWESHPADIIRDFMGPWGRE
;
A
#
# COMPACT_ATOMS: atom_id res chain seq x y z
N MET A 1 -8.32 16.50 13.45
CA MET A 1 -7.82 15.11 13.58
C MET A 1 -6.57 14.97 12.75
N LEU A 2 -5.60 14.16 13.19
CA LEU A 2 -4.36 13.86 12.47
C LEU A 2 -4.52 12.57 11.65
N ALA A 3 -3.67 12.36 10.65
CA ALA A 3 -3.63 11.12 9.87
C ALA A 3 -3.17 9.93 10.74
N TYR A 4 -3.64 8.72 10.43
CA TYR A 4 -3.21 7.50 11.11
C TYR A 4 -1.86 7.03 10.55
N HIS A 5 -0.92 6.76 11.44
CA HIS A 5 0.43 6.27 11.16
C HIS A 5 0.52 4.77 11.36
N SER A 6 1.50 4.12 10.74
CA SER A 6 1.74 2.69 10.93
C SER A 6 2.34 2.42 12.30
N SER A 7 1.82 1.38 12.96
CA SER A 7 2.35 0.88 14.23
C SER A 7 3.37 -0.25 14.04
N LEU A 8 3.54 -0.72 12.80
CA LEU A 8 4.38 -1.84 12.42
C LEU A 8 5.84 -1.38 12.24
N THR A 9 6.47 -0.96 13.33
CA THR A 9 7.90 -0.65 13.37
C THR A 9 8.62 -1.63 14.27
N GLY A 10 9.63 -2.33 13.75
CA GLY A 10 10.51 -3.21 14.51
C GLY A 10 11.98 -2.79 14.37
N PRO A 11 12.84 -3.08 15.36
CA PRO A 11 14.27 -2.74 15.29
C PRO A 11 14.99 -3.42 14.11
N ASP A 12 14.48 -4.57 13.65
CA ASP A 12 15.05 -5.37 12.56
C ASP A 12 14.30 -5.19 11.22
N THR A 13 13.46 -4.14 11.10
CA THR A 13 12.74 -3.88 9.86
C THR A 13 13.72 -3.51 8.75
N LYS A 14 13.80 -4.38 7.73
CA LYS A 14 14.62 -4.12 6.54
C LYS A 14 14.03 -2.96 5.75
N LEU A 15 14.89 -2.21 5.07
CA LEU A 15 14.49 -1.12 4.20
C LEU A 15 14.74 -1.48 2.73
N ILE A 16 13.87 -1.03 1.84
CA ILE A 16 14.13 -0.98 0.40
C ILE A 16 14.07 0.49 0.00
N GLY A 17 15.23 1.07 -0.33
CA GLY A 17 15.35 2.52 -0.46
C GLY A 17 14.94 3.21 0.84
N ASN A 18 13.96 4.13 0.75
CA ASN A 18 13.45 4.89 1.89
C ASN A 18 12.17 4.28 2.50
N MET A 19 11.74 3.10 2.08
CA MET A 19 10.50 2.45 2.54
C MET A 19 10.80 1.22 3.40
N ALA A 20 9.92 0.95 4.37
CA ALA A 20 10.02 -0.26 5.19
C ALA A 20 9.55 -1.49 4.40
N LEU A 21 10.42 -2.49 4.30
CA LEU A 21 10.10 -3.83 3.82
C LEU A 21 9.45 -4.62 4.96
N LEU A 22 8.15 -4.40 5.13
CA LEU A 22 7.37 -5.08 6.15
C LEU A 22 6.95 -6.48 5.69
N PRO A 23 6.92 -7.46 6.61
CA PRO A 23 6.36 -8.77 6.30
C PRO A 23 4.88 -8.65 5.90
N ILE A 24 4.44 -9.50 4.97
CA ILE A 24 3.03 -9.56 4.55
C ILE A 24 2.54 -11.01 4.51
N ARG A 25 1.24 -11.19 4.77
CA ARG A 25 0.57 -12.49 4.68
C ARG A 25 0.05 -12.68 3.25
N SER A 26 0.94 -13.18 2.39
CA SER A 26 0.64 -13.37 0.97
C SER A 26 1.01 -14.76 0.48
N GLN A 27 0.21 -15.30 -0.46
CA GLN A 27 0.53 -16.52 -1.22
C GLN A 27 1.33 -16.19 -2.49
N PHE A 28 1.43 -14.91 -2.86
CA PHE A 28 2.16 -14.47 -4.03
C PHE A 28 3.67 -14.48 -3.74
N LYS A 29 4.47 -14.88 -4.74
CA LYS A 29 5.92 -14.86 -4.63
C LYS A 29 6.41 -13.41 -4.69
N GLY A 30 7.30 -13.03 -3.78
CA GLY A 30 7.90 -11.71 -3.75
C GLY A 30 9.04 -11.62 -2.75
N PRO A 31 9.75 -10.47 -2.71
CA PRO A 31 10.87 -10.25 -1.80
C PRO A 31 10.44 -9.96 -0.35
N ALA A 32 9.13 -9.75 -0.11
CA ALA A 32 8.60 -9.46 1.21
C ALA A 32 8.74 -10.67 2.15
N PRO A 33 9.19 -10.48 3.40
CA PRO A 33 9.20 -11.54 4.40
C PRO A 33 7.79 -12.08 4.67
N ARG A 34 7.70 -13.33 5.14
CA ARG A 34 6.42 -13.92 5.53
C ARG A 34 6.02 -13.39 6.91
N GLU A 35 4.81 -12.83 7.00
CA GLU A 35 4.23 -12.44 8.29
C GLU A 35 3.72 -13.68 9.04
N THR A 36 3.98 -13.74 10.35
CA THR A 36 3.49 -14.79 11.25
C THR A 36 2.37 -14.32 12.16
N LYS A 37 2.17 -13.00 12.26
CA LYS A 37 1.09 -12.36 13.02
C LYS A 37 -0.22 -12.32 12.23
N ASP A 38 -1.30 -11.98 12.93
CA ASP A 38 -2.64 -11.90 12.35
C ASP A 38 -2.88 -10.67 11.47
N THR A 39 -2.08 -9.61 11.68
CA THR A 39 -2.20 -8.30 11.03
C THR A 39 -0.90 -7.92 10.33
N ASP A 40 -1.00 -7.47 9.08
CA ASP A 40 0.12 -6.91 8.32
C ASP A 40 -0.15 -5.45 7.87
N ILE A 41 0.80 -4.87 7.11
CA ILE A 41 0.68 -3.49 6.62
C ILE A 41 -0.48 -3.29 5.64
N VAL A 42 -0.90 -4.34 4.94
CA VAL A 42 -2.04 -4.29 4.03
C VAL A 42 -3.33 -4.20 4.83
N ASP A 43 -3.43 -4.97 5.92
CA ASP A 43 -4.55 -4.91 6.86
C ASP A 43 -4.66 -3.52 7.53
N GLU A 44 -3.54 -2.96 8.01
CA GLU A 44 -3.49 -1.58 8.53
C GLU A 44 -3.94 -0.56 7.48
N ALA A 45 -3.44 -0.67 6.25
CA ALA A 45 -3.78 0.24 5.16
C ALA A 45 -5.28 0.21 4.84
N ILE A 46 -5.89 -0.97 4.76
CA ILE A 46 -7.33 -1.11 4.50
C ILE A 46 -8.16 -0.57 5.69
N CYS A 47 -7.71 -0.84 6.92
CA CYS A 47 -8.36 -0.35 8.13
C CYS A 47 -8.38 1.19 8.17
N TYR A 48 -7.22 1.81 7.92
CA TYR A 48 -7.07 3.27 7.96
C TYR A 48 -7.52 3.98 6.68
N PHE A 49 -7.72 3.25 5.57
CA PHE A 49 -8.00 3.83 4.25
C PHE A 49 -9.11 4.88 4.28
N LYS A 50 -10.26 4.55 4.87
CA LYS A 50 -11.44 5.45 4.90
C LYS A 50 -11.16 6.76 5.63
N ALA A 51 -10.32 6.75 6.65
CA ALA A 51 -9.94 7.97 7.36
C ALA A 51 -8.80 8.70 6.65
N ASN A 52 -7.78 7.96 6.22
CA ASN A 52 -6.55 8.51 5.65
C ASN A 52 -6.76 9.15 4.27
N VAL A 53 -7.72 8.68 3.48
CA VAL A 53 -7.99 9.22 2.13
C VAL A 53 -8.54 10.66 2.14
N PHE A 54 -9.07 11.16 3.27
CA PHE A 54 -9.56 12.54 3.37
C PHE A 54 -8.46 13.57 3.65
N PHE A 55 -7.29 13.13 4.10
CA PHE A 55 -6.19 14.04 4.43
C PHE A 55 -5.38 14.37 3.18
N LYS A 56 -5.16 15.67 2.94
CA LYS A 56 -4.32 16.16 1.84
C LYS A 56 -2.82 16.07 2.14
N THR A 57 -2.46 16.04 3.42
CA THR A 57 -1.08 16.05 3.90
C THR A 57 -0.95 15.02 5.02
N CYS A 58 0.07 14.17 4.94
CA CYS A 58 0.45 13.23 5.99
C CYS A 58 1.91 13.51 6.38
N GLU A 59 2.17 13.72 7.66
CA GLU A 59 3.54 13.79 8.17
C GLU A 59 4.16 12.39 8.11
N ILE A 60 5.40 12.27 7.63
CA ILE A 60 6.11 10.99 7.59
C ILE A 60 6.93 10.87 8.87
N LYS A 61 6.53 10.00 9.80
CA LYS A 61 7.25 9.80 11.07
C LYS A 61 8.28 8.68 11.00
N ASN A 62 8.04 7.68 10.16
CA ASN A 62 8.91 6.54 9.98
C ASN A 62 8.81 5.97 8.55
N GLU A 63 9.66 4.99 8.26
CA GLU A 63 9.72 4.32 6.95
C GLU A 63 8.48 3.43 6.70
N ALA A 64 7.80 2.98 7.76
CA ALA A 64 6.54 2.23 7.66
C ALA A 64 5.38 3.12 7.19
N ASP A 65 5.36 4.40 7.56
CA ASP A 65 4.39 5.37 7.07
C ASP A 65 4.50 5.58 5.57
N ARG A 66 5.72 5.55 5.01
CA ARG A 66 5.89 5.61 3.55
C ARG A 66 5.26 4.41 2.87
N THR A 67 5.43 3.21 3.43
CA THR A 67 4.76 1.99 2.95
C THR A 67 3.24 2.08 3.10
N LEU A 68 2.74 2.62 4.22
CA LEU A 68 1.31 2.83 4.47
C LEU A 68 0.68 3.82 3.48
N ILE A 69 1.36 4.94 3.22
CA ILE A 69 0.93 5.96 2.24
C ILE A 69 0.87 5.34 0.84
N TYR A 70 1.91 4.60 0.45
CA TYR A 70 1.95 3.90 -0.82
C TYR A 70 0.75 2.94 -0.98
N MET A 71 0.47 2.13 0.04
CA MET A 71 -0.68 1.22 0.03
C MET A 71 -2.02 1.98 -0.06
N THR A 72 -2.15 3.10 0.65
CA THR A 72 -3.36 3.95 0.62
C THR A 72 -3.62 4.50 -0.79
N LEU A 73 -2.57 4.96 -1.48
CA LEU A 73 -2.66 5.43 -2.87
C LEU A 73 -3.03 4.29 -3.81
N TYR A 74 -2.40 3.12 -3.65
CA TYR A 74 -2.70 1.93 -4.44
C TYR A 74 -4.17 1.49 -4.31
N ILE A 75 -4.72 1.46 -3.08
CA ILE A 75 -6.13 1.14 -2.82
C ILE A 75 -7.05 2.16 -3.52
N SER A 76 -6.68 3.44 -3.55
CA SER A 76 -7.44 4.47 -4.26
C SER A 76 -7.53 4.19 -5.76
N GLU A 77 -6.41 3.82 -6.39
CA GLU A 77 -6.36 3.48 -7.81
C GLU A 77 -7.11 2.19 -8.13
N CYS A 78 -6.96 1.16 -7.31
CA CYS A 78 -7.74 -0.07 -7.42
C CYS A 78 -9.25 0.25 -7.34
N SER A 79 -9.66 1.10 -6.41
CA SER A 79 -11.07 1.50 -6.25
C SER A 79 -11.60 2.19 -7.51
N LYS A 80 -10.86 3.17 -8.07
CA LYS A 80 -11.25 3.86 -9.31
C LYS A 80 -11.41 2.91 -10.50
N LYS A 81 -10.47 1.97 -10.67
CA LYS A 81 -10.54 1.02 -11.78
C LYS A 81 -11.63 -0.04 -11.57
N LEU A 82 -11.87 -0.45 -10.32
CA LEU A 82 -12.89 -1.43 -9.96
C LEU A 82 -14.33 -0.92 -10.13
N GLN A 83 -14.56 0.39 -10.03
CA GLN A 83 -15.88 1.00 -10.27
C GLN A 83 -16.50 0.63 -11.63
N LYS A 84 -15.69 0.24 -12.62
CA LYS A 84 -16.15 -0.16 -13.96
C LYS A 84 -16.75 -1.57 -14.02
N TYR A 85 -16.62 -2.37 -12.96
CA TYR A 85 -17.02 -3.78 -12.96
C TYR A 85 -18.11 -4.04 -11.92
N ASN A 86 -19.22 -4.63 -12.36
CA ASN A 86 -20.39 -4.92 -11.52
C ASN A 86 -20.36 -6.32 -10.88
N SER A 87 -19.32 -7.12 -11.15
CA SER A 87 -19.18 -8.48 -10.63
C SER A 87 -17.87 -8.67 -9.89
N LYS A 88 -17.96 -9.28 -8.70
CA LYS A 88 -16.80 -9.66 -7.88
C LYS A 88 -15.82 -10.56 -8.65
N ILE A 89 -16.32 -11.45 -9.52
CA ILE A 89 -15.46 -12.34 -10.33
C ILE A 89 -14.69 -11.54 -11.37
N GLN A 90 -15.36 -10.64 -12.09
CA GLN A 90 -14.72 -9.79 -13.10
C GLN A 90 -13.67 -8.87 -12.46
N GLY A 91 -13.99 -8.25 -11.32
CA GLY A 91 -13.05 -7.44 -10.57
C GLY A 91 -11.79 -8.22 -10.16
N ARG A 92 -11.94 -9.46 -9.66
CA ARG A 92 -10.80 -10.32 -9.29
C ARG A 92 -9.91 -10.65 -10.49
N ILE A 93 -10.49 -10.99 -11.64
CA ILE A 93 -9.72 -11.29 -12.86
C ILE A 93 -8.91 -10.06 -13.30
N LYS A 94 -9.53 -8.87 -13.25
CA LYS A 94 -8.90 -7.62 -13.67
C LYS A 94 -7.79 -7.16 -12.71
N MET A 95 -7.99 -7.32 -11.40
CA MET A 95 -6.95 -7.08 -10.41
C MET A 95 -5.71 -7.95 -10.65
N LYS A 96 -5.88 -9.25 -10.94
CA LYS A 96 -4.77 -10.14 -11.33
C LYS A 96 -4.09 -9.70 -12.62
N GLN A 97 -4.85 -9.16 -13.58
CA GLN A 97 -4.28 -8.64 -14.83
C GLN A 97 -3.37 -7.43 -14.58
N TRP A 98 -3.73 -6.52 -13.66
CA TRP A 98 -2.93 -5.33 -13.33
C TRP A 98 -1.63 -5.63 -12.59
N GLU A 99 -1.50 -6.80 -11.97
CA GLU A 99 -0.27 -7.28 -11.33
C GLU A 99 0.93 -7.29 -12.30
N SER A 100 0.68 -7.51 -13.60
CA SER A 100 1.72 -7.51 -14.63
C SER A 100 2.24 -6.12 -15.01
N HIS A 101 1.53 -5.05 -14.64
CA HIS A 101 1.89 -3.65 -14.94
C HIS A 101 1.82 -2.78 -13.67
N PRO A 102 2.61 -3.09 -12.62
CA PRO A 102 2.59 -2.31 -11.39
C PRO A 102 3.16 -0.90 -11.60
N ALA A 103 4.05 -0.73 -12.59
CA ALA A 103 4.78 0.49 -12.86
C ALA A 103 3.91 1.68 -13.29
N ASP A 104 2.75 1.44 -13.90
CA ASP A 104 1.88 2.53 -14.37
C ASP A 104 1.22 3.29 -13.20
N ILE A 105 0.93 2.58 -12.09
CA ILE A 105 0.35 3.20 -10.89
C ILE A 105 1.39 3.99 -10.10
N ILE A 106 2.63 3.50 -10.07
CA ILE A 106 3.74 4.09 -9.33
C ILE A 106 4.28 5.33 -10.05
N ARG A 107 4.46 5.23 -11.37
CA ARG A 107 5.11 6.26 -12.18
C ARG A 107 4.28 7.54 -12.28
N ASP A 108 2.96 7.42 -12.33
CA ASP A 108 2.05 8.58 -12.45
C ASP A 108 1.96 9.40 -11.14
N PHE A 109 2.20 8.78 -9.97
CA PHE A 109 1.99 9.43 -8.66
C PHE A 109 3.26 9.67 -7.85
N MET A 110 4.30 8.83 -7.97
CA MET A 110 5.59 9.01 -7.29
C MET A 110 6.61 9.79 -8.13
N GLY A 111 6.37 10.00 -9.43
CA GLY A 111 7.21 10.87 -10.26
C GLY A 111 7.49 12.27 -9.68
N PRO A 112 6.52 12.92 -8.99
CA PRO A 112 6.75 14.16 -8.26
C PRO A 112 7.55 14.03 -6.95
N TRP A 113 7.53 12.84 -6.31
CA TRP A 113 8.15 12.58 -5.00
C TRP A 113 9.55 11.94 -5.09
N GLY A 114 9.97 11.48 -6.27
CA GLY A 114 11.28 10.87 -6.53
C GLY A 114 12.35 11.85 -7.04
N ARG A 115 12.18 13.16 -6.81
CA ARG A 115 13.10 14.23 -7.25
C ARG A 115 13.61 15.11 -6.11
N GLU A 116 13.73 14.57 -4.91
CA GLU A 116 14.47 15.17 -3.79
C GLU A 116 15.38 14.13 -3.13
#